data_AF-A0A934FXC6-F1
#
_entry.id   AF-A0A934FXC6-F1
#
_cell.length_a   1.000
_cell.length_b   1.000
_cell.length_c   1.000
_cell.angle_alpha   90.00
_cell.angle_beta   90.00
_cell.angle_gamma   90.00
#
_symmetry.space_group_name_H-M   'P 1'
#
loop_
_entity.id
_entity.type
_entity.pdbx_description
1 polymer ?
#
loop_
_entity_poly.entity_id
_entity_poly.type
_entity_poly.pdbx_seq_one_letter_code
_entity_poly.pdbx_strand_id
1 'polypeptide(L)'
;MNPIRSVLSCLLVPCAALVAQTPELRATPYVLRGDAVDFVLFAPPGAASLLLFDVTGGPALLYRETWYLGLTPLLGVLDAGVVGSGGFRTSRITNTATAPIGVPLYFQGVAIDWTRAFPLQATDGESCVVGASRTALVEDYLDPVAMGLTGSFDRSVRGRVQASPARTRTHDAPPVGGLYYWLPLLGPLNRDGVRTQSVYRTADLGSTGEPELLVAIRWHPERPVTPDVLHNVAIDLSHSHVVPDYRIDPLTAWPRFPASGLATTFAQNVLAGEAPQRAFQGDYTIDLAAIRADGYVPFPAIRPFAWNGIDSLLLDIRTPPDPNASGTNGLRAYLMTPTVPMPNARVLSYGLGGTPIDPYRVTTAQLGDSVYYDLQFEFLRVESVAISRWMQASIGQPDWLAPYVSKSQPAGSGITFEFRGARDAIGQTATAWSQNVDVADGLPFLQYRIRFTVVPGAATLPSVDQLVIPYQ
;
A
#
# COMPACT_ATOMS: atom_id res chain seq x y z
N MET A 1 62.91 10.89 37.66
CA MET A 1 63.24 10.98 36.22
C MET A 1 62.82 9.65 35.59
N ASN A 2 61.78 9.68 34.74
CA ASN A 2 61.11 8.61 33.94
C ASN A 2 61.32 7.13 34.32
N PRO A 3 60.25 6.29 34.34
CA PRO A 3 59.68 5.82 33.04
C PRO A 3 58.20 5.31 32.97
N ILE A 4 57.69 5.22 31.72
CA ILE A 4 56.76 4.21 31.10
C ILE A 4 55.21 4.36 31.18
N ARG A 5 54.62 4.55 29.97
CA ARG A 5 53.43 3.93 29.27
C ARG A 5 52.17 3.57 30.09
N SER A 6 50.93 3.89 29.71
CA SER A 6 50.21 3.63 28.44
C SER A 6 48.85 4.36 28.43
N VAL A 7 48.37 4.84 27.28
CA VAL A 7 47.20 4.36 26.49
C VAL A 7 47.06 5.30 25.27
N LEU A 8 47.59 4.85 24.13
CA LEU A 8 47.06 5.16 22.80
C LEU A 8 45.88 4.21 22.56
N SER A 9 44.80 4.67 21.92
CA SER A 9 44.16 4.05 20.73
C SER A 9 42.78 4.64 20.47
N CYS A 10 42.49 4.85 19.17
CA CYS A 10 41.17 5.10 18.56
C CYS A 10 40.62 6.54 18.56
N LEU A 11 41.20 7.38 17.70
CA LEU A 11 40.43 8.28 16.82
C LEU A 11 41.27 8.52 15.55
N LEU A 12 41.38 7.45 14.76
CA LEU A 12 41.76 7.47 13.36
C LEU A 12 40.57 6.90 12.59
N VAL A 13 39.81 7.77 11.94
CA VAL A 13 38.90 7.47 10.83
C VAL A 13 39.14 8.56 9.79
N PRO A 14 39.18 8.23 8.49
CA PRO A 14 40.18 8.75 7.57
C PRO A 14 39.73 10.01 6.84
N CYS A 15 40.71 10.82 6.41
CA CYS A 15 40.59 11.66 5.22
C CYS A 15 40.34 10.76 4.00
N ALA A 16 39.09 10.39 3.76
CA ALA A 16 38.64 9.90 2.49
C ALA A 16 38.50 11.08 1.53
N ALA A 17 38.87 10.85 0.27
CA ALA A 17 38.84 11.82 -0.81
C ALA A 17 37.54 12.63 -0.84
N LEU A 18 37.67 13.96 -0.89
CA LEU A 18 36.61 14.91 -1.20
C LEU A 18 36.17 14.71 -2.66
N VAL A 19 35.42 13.65 -2.92
CA VAL A 19 34.41 13.70 -3.98
C VAL A 19 33.39 14.73 -3.49
N ALA A 20 33.01 15.69 -4.33
CA ALA A 20 32.02 16.71 -4.02
C ALA A 20 30.67 16.06 -3.70
N GLN A 21 30.53 15.53 -2.49
CA GLN A 21 29.24 15.18 -1.91
C GLN A 21 28.55 16.51 -1.61
N THR A 22 27.36 16.68 -2.18
CA THR A 22 26.43 17.71 -1.75
C THR A 22 26.37 17.70 -0.22
N PRO A 23 26.63 18.83 0.45
CA PRO A 23 26.62 18.88 1.91
C PRO A 23 25.28 18.33 2.41
N GLU A 24 25.34 17.22 3.13
CA GLU A 24 24.17 16.60 3.73
C GLU A 24 23.71 17.53 4.86
N LEU A 25 22.63 18.26 4.59
CA LEU A 25 22.02 19.15 5.56
C LEU A 25 21.23 18.27 6.54
N ARG A 26 21.82 17.99 7.70
CA ARG A 26 21.18 17.18 8.74
C ARG A 26 20.96 18.02 9.99
N ALA A 27 19.77 17.92 10.57
CA ALA A 27 19.53 18.25 11.97
C ALA A 27 19.47 16.90 12.72
N THR A 28 20.03 16.78 13.92
CA THR A 28 19.87 15.54 14.70
C THR A 28 19.53 15.93 16.12
N PRO A 29 18.32 15.60 16.61
CA PRO A 29 18.02 15.76 18.02
C PRO A 29 18.87 14.76 18.81
N TYR A 30 19.67 15.23 19.75
CA TYR A 30 20.39 14.35 20.68
C TYR A 30 19.85 14.55 22.10
N VAL A 31 19.23 13.50 22.65
CA VAL A 31 18.76 13.49 24.05
C VAL A 31 19.91 12.97 24.94
N LEU A 32 20.74 13.88 25.44
CA LEU A 32 21.51 13.61 26.65
C LEU A 32 20.60 13.92 27.84
N ARG A 33 20.07 12.87 28.50
CA ARG A 33 19.50 12.91 29.86
C ARG A 33 19.39 14.33 30.44
N GLY A 34 18.28 15.01 30.21
CA GLY A 34 18.19 16.42 30.62
C GLY A 34 16.99 17.12 30.04
N ASP A 35 16.67 18.22 30.69
CA ASP A 35 15.73 19.27 30.34
C ASP A 35 16.09 19.99 29.03
N ALA A 36 16.72 19.36 28.03
CA ALA A 36 17.06 20.01 26.78
C ALA A 36 17.14 19.06 25.57
N VAL A 37 16.85 19.61 24.39
CA VAL A 37 17.07 18.99 23.08
C VAL A 37 18.09 19.84 22.33
N ASP A 38 19.22 19.23 21.98
CA ASP A 38 20.24 19.85 21.14
C ASP A 38 20.02 19.48 19.67
N PHE A 39 20.18 20.46 18.80
CA PHE A 39 20.12 20.33 17.35
C PHE A 39 21.49 20.70 16.78
N VAL A 40 22.02 19.85 15.90
CA VAL A 40 23.24 20.16 15.14
C VAL A 40 22.87 20.29 13.69
N LEU A 41 23.02 21.48 13.11
CA LEU A 41 22.87 21.72 11.68
C LEU A 41 24.23 21.63 11.00
N PHE A 42 24.35 20.79 9.97
CA PHE A 42 25.53 20.72 9.11
C PHE A 42 25.30 21.50 7.81
N ALA A 43 26.22 22.39 7.43
CA ALA A 43 26.18 23.14 6.16
C ALA A 43 27.58 23.65 5.77
N PRO A 44 27.78 24.21 4.56
CA PRO A 44 29.03 24.87 4.21
C PRO A 44 29.41 25.96 5.22
N PRO A 45 30.69 26.06 5.63
CA PRO A 45 31.16 27.14 6.48
C PRO A 45 30.80 28.51 5.91
N GLY A 46 30.27 29.41 6.75
CA GLY A 46 29.85 30.74 6.32
C GLY A 46 28.46 30.82 5.69
N ALA A 47 27.76 29.69 5.49
CA ALA A 47 26.37 29.70 5.03
C ALA A 47 25.45 30.33 6.08
N ALA A 48 24.54 31.20 5.64
CA ALA A 48 23.45 31.65 6.49
C ALA A 48 22.47 30.49 6.70
N SER A 49 21.94 30.35 7.91
CA SER A 49 21.08 29.25 8.29
C SER A 49 19.95 29.68 9.20
N LEU A 50 18.83 28.98 9.06
CA LEU A 50 17.66 29.07 9.94
C LEU A 50 17.36 27.68 10.49
N LEU A 51 16.97 27.61 11.76
CA LEU A 51 16.31 26.44 12.34
C LEU A 51 14.87 26.84 12.63
N LEU A 52 13.96 26.27 11.88
CA LEU A 52 12.54 26.56 11.94
C LEU A 52 11.83 25.47 12.74
N PHE A 53 10.71 25.81 13.35
CA PHE A 53 9.85 24.84 14.00
C PHE A 53 8.36 25.09 13.74
N ASP A 54 7.56 24.03 13.81
CA ASP A 54 6.10 24.04 13.70
C ASP A 54 5.50 23.01 14.68
N VAL A 55 4.24 23.17 15.05
CA VAL A 55 3.47 22.21 15.86
C VAL A 55 2.69 21.20 15.00
N THR A 56 2.77 21.34 13.68
CA THR A 56 2.25 20.37 12.73
C THR A 56 3.31 20.03 11.69
N GLY A 57 3.28 18.79 11.22
CA GLY A 57 4.14 18.30 10.15
C GLY A 57 3.36 18.08 8.88
N GLY A 58 4.06 18.07 7.77
CA GLY A 58 3.46 17.81 6.47
C GLY A 58 4.47 18.08 5.38
N PRO A 59 4.54 17.26 4.33
CA PRO A 59 5.43 17.56 3.23
C PRO A 59 4.76 18.66 2.40
N ALA A 60 5.30 19.88 2.45
CA ALA A 60 4.88 21.01 1.65
C ALA A 60 5.96 21.34 0.62
N LEU A 61 5.57 21.45 -0.65
CA LEU A 61 6.50 21.89 -1.68
C LEU A 61 6.59 23.43 -1.64
N LEU A 62 7.75 23.96 -1.27
CA LEU A 62 8.00 25.40 -1.23
C LEU A 62 9.36 25.68 -1.89
N TYR A 63 9.36 26.54 -2.90
CA TYR A 63 10.55 26.85 -3.72
C TYR A 63 11.26 25.64 -4.32
N ARG A 64 10.51 24.60 -4.71
CA ARG A 64 11.00 23.31 -5.26
C ARG A 64 11.73 22.41 -4.26
N GLU A 65 11.80 22.80 -2.99
CA GLU A 65 12.24 21.94 -1.90
C GLU A 65 11.02 21.34 -1.20
N THR A 66 11.18 20.14 -0.66
CA THR A 66 10.17 19.52 0.21
C THR A 66 10.44 19.96 1.64
N TRP A 67 9.46 20.60 2.25
CA TRP A 67 9.49 21.04 3.64
C TRP A 67 8.65 20.10 4.46
N TYR A 68 9.11 19.67 5.61
CA TYR A 68 8.34 18.75 6.46
C TYR A 68 7.63 19.45 7.62
N LEU A 69 7.47 20.76 7.51
CA LEU A 69 6.66 21.59 8.39
C LEU A 69 5.25 21.76 7.80
N GLY A 70 4.24 21.81 8.66
CA GLY A 70 2.87 22.10 8.22
C GLY A 70 2.66 23.53 7.71
N LEU A 71 3.65 24.41 7.90
CA LEU A 71 3.62 25.83 7.51
C LEU A 71 2.42 26.57 8.12
N THR A 72 2.16 26.30 9.40
CA THR A 72 1.04 26.91 10.12
C THR A 72 1.33 28.36 10.47
N PRO A 73 0.32 29.13 10.91
CA PRO A 73 0.54 30.43 11.52
C PRO A 73 1.44 30.40 12.77
N LEU A 74 1.76 29.22 13.31
CA LEU A 74 2.66 29.01 14.45
C LEU A 74 4.10 28.69 14.01
N LEU A 75 4.42 28.77 12.71
CA LEU A 75 5.78 28.63 12.20
C LEU A 75 6.70 29.64 12.90
N GLY A 76 7.68 29.12 13.64
CA GLY A 76 8.64 29.91 14.39
C GLY A 76 10.08 29.72 13.92
N VAL A 77 10.92 30.70 14.21
CA VAL A 77 12.37 30.59 14.08
C VAL A 77 12.95 30.28 15.46
N LEU A 78 13.53 29.10 15.62
CA LEU A 78 14.20 28.70 16.86
C LEU A 78 15.60 29.30 16.96
N ASP A 79 16.34 29.28 15.85
CA ASP A 79 17.69 29.83 15.77
C ASP A 79 17.97 30.37 14.36
N ALA A 80 18.81 31.40 14.28
CA ALA A 80 19.23 32.02 13.04
C ALA A 80 20.68 32.51 13.12
N GLY A 81 21.45 32.32 12.05
CA GLY A 81 22.74 32.97 11.91
C GLY A 81 23.63 32.29 10.88
N VAL A 82 24.94 32.24 11.13
CA VAL A 82 25.92 31.70 10.19
C VAL A 82 26.50 30.39 10.72
N VAL A 83 26.73 29.43 9.84
CA VAL A 83 27.40 28.16 10.15
C VAL A 83 28.89 28.40 10.38
N GLY A 84 29.40 27.86 11.49
CA GLY A 84 30.78 28.10 11.91
C GLY A 84 31.82 27.55 10.93
N SER A 85 33.09 27.90 11.13
CA SER A 85 34.22 27.42 10.32
C SER A 85 34.34 25.89 10.29
N GLY A 86 33.81 25.19 11.30
CA GLY A 86 33.75 23.73 11.36
C GLY A 86 32.65 23.09 10.51
N GLY A 87 31.82 23.87 9.81
CA GLY A 87 30.74 23.35 8.96
C GLY A 87 29.50 22.88 9.74
N PHE A 88 29.37 23.29 11.00
CA PHE A 88 28.18 23.01 11.80
C PHE A 88 27.78 24.18 12.69
N ARG A 89 26.52 24.15 13.13
CA ARG A 89 25.92 25.07 14.11
C ARG A 89 25.08 24.26 15.09
N THR A 90 25.18 24.57 16.37
CA THR A 90 24.41 23.91 17.42
C THR A 90 23.37 24.86 18.00
N SER A 91 22.14 24.39 18.14
CA SER A 91 21.03 25.11 18.77
C SER A 91 20.46 24.25 19.90
N ARG A 92 19.97 24.87 20.98
CA ARG A 92 19.44 24.15 22.14
C ARG A 92 18.05 24.64 22.49
N ILE A 93 17.11 23.72 22.65
CA ILE A 93 15.83 23.98 23.31
C ILE A 93 15.95 23.45 24.72
N THR A 94 15.85 24.32 25.72
CA THR A 94 15.66 23.86 27.09
C THR A 94 14.16 23.67 27.33
N ASN A 95 13.78 22.51 27.85
CA ASN A 95 12.48 22.21 28.42
C ASN A 95 12.23 23.17 29.59
N THR A 96 11.76 24.37 29.27
CA THR A 96 11.10 25.21 30.26
C THR A 96 9.82 24.49 30.65
N ALA A 97 9.36 24.61 31.90
CA ALA A 97 8.14 23.98 32.43
C ALA A 97 6.83 24.34 31.67
N THR A 98 6.93 25.01 30.53
CA THR A 98 5.85 25.45 29.63
C THR A 98 5.84 24.73 28.28
N ALA A 99 6.79 23.82 28.00
CA ALA A 99 6.75 23.04 26.76
C ALA A 99 5.49 22.14 26.76
N PRO A 100 4.68 22.13 25.68
CA PRO A 100 3.47 21.34 25.63
C PRO A 100 3.84 19.85 25.57
N ILE A 101 3.72 19.18 26.72
CA ILE A 101 3.93 17.73 26.84
C ILE A 101 3.02 17.00 25.85
N GLY A 102 3.59 16.05 25.11
CA GLY A 102 2.85 15.23 24.17
C GLY A 102 2.52 15.91 22.84
N VAL A 103 2.97 17.15 22.62
CA VAL A 103 2.84 17.82 21.31
C VAL A 103 4.10 17.56 20.50
N PRO A 104 4.00 16.91 19.33
CA PRO A 104 5.11 16.80 18.40
C PRO A 104 5.53 18.19 17.92
N LEU A 105 6.82 18.48 18.05
CA LEU A 105 7.44 19.64 17.45
C LEU A 105 8.21 19.16 16.22
N TYR A 106 7.97 19.83 15.09
CA TYR A 106 8.62 19.55 13.82
C TYR A 106 9.66 20.63 13.60
N PHE A 107 10.83 20.24 13.11
CA PHE A 107 11.98 21.12 12.92
C PHE A 107 12.49 21.01 11.50
N GLN A 108 12.93 22.13 10.95
CA GLN A 108 13.50 22.17 9.62
C GLN A 108 14.72 23.07 9.66
N GLY A 109 15.89 22.49 9.40
CA GLY A 109 17.06 23.29 9.10
C GLY A 109 16.94 23.83 7.68
N VAL A 110 17.35 25.08 7.47
CA VAL A 110 17.39 25.72 6.15
C VAL A 110 18.73 26.39 6.01
N ALA A 111 19.49 26.02 4.98
CA ALA A 111 20.64 26.78 4.54
C ALA A 111 20.24 27.75 3.44
N ILE A 112 20.79 28.96 3.49
CA ILE A 112 20.57 30.01 2.51
C ILE A 112 21.83 30.14 1.65
N ASP A 113 21.73 29.69 0.40
CA ASP A 113 22.76 29.79 -0.63
C ASP A 113 22.33 30.82 -1.68
N TRP A 114 22.81 32.06 -1.51
CA TRP A 114 22.51 33.18 -2.41
C TRP A 114 23.04 32.99 -3.84
N THR A 115 23.85 31.96 -4.11
CA THR A 115 24.37 31.68 -5.45
C THR A 115 23.39 30.86 -6.31
N ARG A 116 22.36 30.27 -5.70
CA ARG A 116 21.34 29.48 -6.38
C ARG A 116 20.17 30.33 -6.86
N ALA A 117 19.52 29.89 -7.94
CA ALA A 117 18.27 30.49 -8.43
C ALA A 117 17.13 30.39 -7.40
N PHE A 118 17.16 29.35 -6.56
CA PHE A 118 16.31 29.19 -5.37
C PHE A 118 17.25 29.09 -4.16
N PRO A 119 17.36 30.14 -3.34
CA PRO A 119 18.44 30.23 -2.37
C PRO A 119 18.20 29.38 -1.11
N LEU A 120 17.02 28.79 -0.95
CA LEU A 120 16.69 27.98 0.22
C LEU A 120 16.96 26.52 -0.07
N GLN A 121 17.72 25.87 0.80
CA GLN A 121 17.90 24.42 0.82
C GLN A 121 17.45 23.91 2.19
N ALA A 122 16.39 23.11 2.23
CA ALA A 122 15.86 22.51 3.45
C ALA A 122 16.61 21.20 3.79
N THR A 123 16.74 20.88 5.08
CA THR A 123 17.12 19.52 5.55
C THR A 123 16.01 18.52 5.21
N ASP A 124 16.18 17.24 5.58
CA ASP A 124 15.07 16.28 5.52
C ASP A 124 13.99 16.55 6.57
N GLY A 125 14.12 17.56 7.43
CA GLY A 125 13.20 17.80 8.54
C GLY A 125 13.33 16.74 9.63
N GLU A 126 13.14 17.17 10.87
CA GLU A 126 13.25 16.34 12.06
C GLU A 126 12.04 16.59 12.94
N SER A 127 11.82 15.73 13.92
CA SER A 127 10.78 15.96 14.90
C SER A 127 11.14 15.43 16.26
N CYS A 128 10.58 16.03 17.29
CA CYS A 128 10.65 15.47 18.63
C CYS A 128 9.33 15.63 19.37
N VAL A 129 9.05 14.67 20.26
CA VAL A 129 7.98 14.79 21.24
C VAL A 129 8.59 14.92 22.63
N VAL A 130 8.15 15.92 23.38
CA VAL A 130 8.50 16.06 24.81
C VAL A 130 7.48 15.27 25.65
N GLY A 131 7.92 14.23 26.36
CA GLY A 131 7.08 13.42 27.24
C GLY A 131 7.24 13.76 28.72
N ALA A 132 6.18 13.55 29.52
CA ALA A 132 6.22 13.67 30.99
C ALA A 132 6.39 12.32 31.71
N SER A 133 6.35 11.20 30.99
CA SER A 133 6.56 9.87 31.59
C SER A 133 8.04 9.66 31.91
N ARG A 134 8.30 8.89 32.98
CA ARG A 134 9.64 8.38 33.30
C ARG A 134 10.05 7.23 32.36
N THR A 135 9.10 6.63 31.67
CA THR A 135 9.26 5.43 30.83
C THR A 135 8.48 5.57 29.53
N ALA A 136 9.17 5.40 28.42
CA ALA A 136 8.58 5.41 27.09
C ALA A 136 9.40 4.54 26.13
N LEU A 137 8.73 3.93 25.17
CA LEU A 137 9.36 3.44 23.95
C LEU A 137 9.49 4.60 22.98
N VAL A 138 10.68 4.79 22.42
CA VAL A 138 10.97 5.84 21.45
C VAL A 138 11.57 5.20 20.22
N GLU A 139 10.94 5.45 19.07
CA GLU A 139 11.37 4.99 17.77
C GLU A 139 11.58 6.23 16.90
N ASP A 140 12.83 6.50 16.51
CA ASP A 140 13.29 7.69 15.77
C ASP A 140 13.59 7.42 14.29
N TYR A 141 13.42 6.17 13.84
CA TYR A 141 13.47 5.77 12.44
C TYR A 141 14.70 6.21 11.65
N LEU A 142 15.86 6.36 12.32
CA LEU A 142 17.11 6.72 11.65
C LEU A 142 17.45 5.78 10.50
N ASP A 143 17.30 4.46 10.73
CA ASP A 143 17.33 3.43 9.70
C ASP A 143 16.25 2.38 10.04
N PRO A 144 15.04 2.50 9.49
CA PRO A 144 13.92 1.62 9.84
C PRO A 144 14.25 0.14 9.62
N VAL A 145 15.02 -0.17 8.57
CA VAL A 145 15.40 -1.54 8.24
C VAL A 145 16.37 -2.09 9.29
N ALA A 146 17.39 -1.31 9.67
CA ALA A 146 18.32 -1.71 10.74
C ALA A 146 17.64 -1.81 12.11
N MET A 147 16.59 -1.03 12.36
CA MET A 147 15.74 -1.12 13.55
C MET A 147 14.86 -2.37 13.57
N GLY A 148 14.78 -3.10 12.46
CA GLY A 148 14.03 -4.34 12.32
C GLY A 148 12.58 -4.15 11.87
N LEU A 149 12.23 -3.01 11.27
CA LEU A 149 10.93 -2.84 10.64
C LEU A 149 10.85 -3.71 9.38
N THR A 150 9.69 -4.35 9.21
CA THR A 150 9.37 -5.22 8.07
C THR A 150 8.13 -4.72 7.34
N GLY A 151 7.81 -5.30 6.18
CA GLY A 151 6.65 -4.92 5.35
C GLY A 151 7.04 -4.23 4.04
N SER A 152 6.07 -3.50 3.46
CA SER A 152 6.08 -2.94 2.10
C SER A 152 6.30 -1.43 2.02
N PHE A 153 6.69 -0.79 3.12
CA PHE A 153 7.12 0.63 3.16
C PHE A 153 8.38 0.88 2.32
N ASP A 154 8.69 2.15 2.04
CA ASP A 154 9.88 2.52 1.27
C ASP A 154 11.15 2.36 2.12
N ARG A 155 11.92 1.32 1.80
CA ARG A 155 13.16 0.96 2.52
C ARG A 155 14.37 1.78 2.09
N SER A 156 14.26 2.61 1.05
CA SER A 156 15.36 3.47 0.58
C SER A 156 15.48 4.75 1.40
N VAL A 157 14.45 5.08 2.17
CA VAL A 157 14.36 6.33 2.95
C VAL A 157 14.92 6.10 4.35
N ARG A 158 15.75 7.04 4.81
CA ARG A 158 16.33 7.08 6.16
C ARG A 158 15.75 8.25 6.95
N GLY A 159 15.84 8.18 8.28
CA GLY A 159 15.32 9.21 9.19
C GLY A 159 13.79 9.23 9.35
N ARG A 160 13.06 8.30 8.73
CA ARG A 160 11.60 8.15 8.82
C ARG A 160 11.14 6.82 8.24
N VAL A 161 9.92 6.43 8.59
CA VAL A 161 9.16 5.40 7.86
C VAL A 161 8.26 6.11 6.85
N GLN A 162 8.47 5.87 5.56
CA GLN A 162 7.67 6.46 4.49
C GLN A 162 6.90 5.39 3.71
N ALA A 163 5.70 5.75 3.25
CA ALA A 163 4.95 4.91 2.34
C ALA A 163 5.69 4.67 1.02
N SER A 164 5.47 3.52 0.38
CA SER A 164 5.92 3.33 -0.99
C SER A 164 5.05 4.16 -1.95
N PRO A 165 5.60 4.63 -3.09
CA PRO A 165 4.80 5.22 -4.15
C PRO A 165 3.68 4.27 -4.60
N ALA A 166 2.56 4.83 -5.07
CA ALA A 166 1.51 4.02 -5.68
C ALA A 166 2.09 3.26 -6.88
N ARG A 167 1.90 1.93 -6.92
CA ARG A 167 2.41 1.09 -8.00
C ARG A 167 1.27 0.45 -8.75
N THR A 168 1.28 0.66 -10.07
CA THR A 168 0.37 -0.04 -10.97
C THR A 168 1.06 -1.30 -11.45
N ARG A 169 0.32 -2.41 -11.50
CA ARG A 169 0.74 -3.62 -12.19
C ARG A 169 -0.38 -4.12 -13.08
N THR A 170 0.01 -4.62 -14.24
CA THR A 170 -0.88 -5.30 -15.16
C THR A 170 -0.59 -6.79 -15.08
N HIS A 171 -1.64 -7.60 -15.05
CA HIS A 171 -1.51 -9.05 -15.04
C HIS A 171 -2.44 -9.65 -16.09
N ASP A 172 -1.83 -10.29 -17.07
CA ASP A 172 -2.54 -11.15 -17.99
C ASP A 172 -2.89 -12.42 -17.23
N ALA A 173 -4.15 -12.86 -17.31
CA ALA A 173 -4.63 -14.07 -16.67
C ALA A 173 -4.94 -15.17 -17.70
N PRO A 174 -4.05 -15.55 -18.63
CA PRO A 174 -4.21 -16.81 -19.33
C PRO A 174 -3.91 -17.93 -18.33
N PRO A 175 -4.72 -18.99 -18.30
CA PRO A 175 -4.46 -20.07 -17.35
C PRO A 175 -3.22 -20.87 -17.74
N VAL A 176 -2.37 -21.16 -16.75
CA VAL A 176 -1.24 -22.09 -16.93
C VAL A 176 -1.79 -23.49 -17.19
N GLY A 177 -1.48 -24.07 -18.37
CA GLY A 177 -1.88 -25.42 -18.75
C GLY A 177 -3.28 -25.55 -19.36
N GLY A 178 -3.97 -24.43 -19.63
CA GLY A 178 -5.22 -24.45 -20.38
C GLY A 178 -5.00 -24.77 -21.86
N LEU A 179 -5.93 -25.52 -22.46
CA LEU A 179 -5.94 -25.73 -23.90
C LEU A 179 -6.68 -24.57 -24.56
N TYR A 180 -6.03 -23.93 -25.53
CA TYR A 180 -6.67 -22.89 -26.32
C TYR A 180 -7.91 -23.44 -27.02
N TYR A 181 -9.06 -22.79 -26.80
CA TYR A 181 -10.34 -23.22 -27.34
C TYR A 181 -10.81 -22.22 -28.39
N TRP A 182 -10.92 -22.68 -29.64
CA TRP A 182 -11.17 -21.83 -30.82
C TRP A 182 -12.60 -21.93 -31.36
N LEU A 183 -13.44 -22.78 -30.77
CA LEU A 183 -14.85 -22.86 -31.14
C LEU A 183 -15.61 -21.70 -30.49
N PRO A 184 -16.61 -21.13 -31.19
CA PRO A 184 -17.38 -19.99 -30.66
C PRO A 184 -18.08 -20.41 -29.37
N LEU A 185 -17.59 -19.84 -28.26
CA LEU A 185 -18.21 -19.98 -26.95
C LEU A 185 -19.15 -18.80 -26.71
N LEU A 186 -20.25 -19.08 -26.03
CA LEU A 186 -21.12 -18.02 -25.53
C LEU A 186 -20.34 -17.24 -24.47
N GLY A 187 -20.00 -16.00 -24.81
CA GLY A 187 -19.22 -15.08 -24.00
C GLY A 187 -20.10 -14.11 -23.20
N PRO A 188 -19.49 -13.26 -22.36
CA PRO A 188 -20.19 -12.22 -21.58
C PRO A 188 -20.89 -11.15 -22.43
N LEU A 189 -20.65 -11.10 -23.75
CA LEU A 189 -21.14 -10.04 -24.66
C LEU A 189 -22.24 -10.54 -25.60
N ASN A 190 -23.07 -11.48 -25.14
CA ASN A 190 -24.15 -12.03 -25.94
C ASN A 190 -25.31 -11.04 -26.08
N ARG A 191 -25.67 -10.68 -27.33
CA ARG A 191 -26.79 -9.81 -27.66
C ARG A 191 -28.16 -10.34 -27.24
N ASP A 192 -28.31 -11.65 -27.06
CA ASP A 192 -29.59 -12.26 -26.66
C ASP A 192 -29.76 -12.27 -25.12
N GLY A 193 -28.82 -11.67 -24.40
CA GLY A 193 -28.79 -11.62 -22.94
C GLY A 193 -27.87 -12.69 -22.34
N VAL A 194 -27.06 -12.32 -21.36
CA VAL A 194 -26.19 -13.25 -20.62
C VAL A 194 -25.89 -12.72 -19.23
N ARG A 195 -25.89 -13.63 -18.25
CA ARG A 195 -25.24 -13.45 -16.95
C ARG A 195 -24.16 -14.50 -16.83
N THR A 196 -22.92 -14.07 -16.62
CA THR A 196 -21.79 -14.97 -16.41
C THR A 196 -21.08 -14.58 -15.11
N GLN A 197 -20.75 -15.59 -14.30
CA GLN A 197 -19.80 -15.46 -13.21
C GLN A 197 -18.56 -16.27 -13.54
N SER A 198 -17.39 -15.67 -13.37
CA SER A 198 -16.09 -16.30 -13.53
C SER A 198 -15.24 -16.02 -12.29
N VAL A 199 -14.42 -17.00 -11.90
CA VAL A 199 -13.55 -16.88 -10.73
C VAL A 199 -12.08 -16.98 -11.12
N TYR A 200 -11.29 -16.06 -10.60
CA TYR A 200 -9.85 -15.94 -10.85
C TYR A 200 -9.12 -16.16 -9.53
N ARG A 201 -8.24 -17.16 -9.47
CA ARG A 201 -7.51 -17.48 -8.23
C ARG A 201 -6.47 -16.40 -7.98
N THR A 202 -6.09 -16.19 -6.72
CA THR A 202 -4.96 -15.32 -6.36
C THR A 202 -3.68 -15.65 -7.13
N ALA A 203 -3.41 -16.95 -7.34
CA ALA A 203 -2.26 -17.41 -8.12
C ALA A 203 -2.34 -17.01 -9.60
N ASP A 204 -3.53 -17.02 -10.20
CA ASP A 204 -3.76 -16.62 -11.60
C ASP A 204 -3.76 -15.10 -11.79
N LEU A 205 -3.77 -14.35 -10.68
CA LEU A 205 -3.72 -12.89 -10.65
C LEU A 205 -2.35 -12.35 -10.22
N GLY A 206 -1.38 -13.24 -10.00
CA GLY A 206 -0.03 -12.88 -9.53
C GLY A 206 -0.03 -12.22 -8.16
N SER A 207 -0.95 -12.61 -7.26
CA SER A 207 -1.05 -12.01 -5.94
C SER A 207 0.22 -12.20 -5.11
N THR A 208 0.58 -11.17 -4.34
CA THR A 208 1.58 -11.27 -3.27
C THR A 208 0.94 -11.44 -1.88
N GLY A 209 -0.38 -11.59 -1.80
CA GLY A 209 -1.14 -11.60 -0.55
C GLY A 209 -1.35 -10.20 0.06
N GLU A 210 -0.93 -9.14 -0.65
CA GLU A 210 -1.15 -7.75 -0.22
C GLU A 210 -2.42 -7.18 -0.85
N PRO A 211 -3.19 -6.35 -0.12
CA PRO A 211 -4.37 -5.69 -0.68
C PRO A 211 -4.03 -4.74 -1.83
N GLU A 212 -4.89 -4.74 -2.86
CA GLU A 212 -4.74 -3.92 -4.06
C GLU A 212 -6.10 -3.43 -4.57
N LEU A 213 -6.12 -2.33 -5.30
CA LEU A 213 -7.31 -1.86 -5.99
C LEU A 213 -7.34 -2.41 -7.42
N LEU A 214 -8.35 -3.18 -7.79
CA LEU A 214 -8.61 -3.50 -9.20
C LEU A 214 -9.21 -2.26 -9.88
N VAL A 215 -8.49 -1.70 -10.85
CA VAL A 215 -8.84 -0.41 -11.51
C VAL A 215 -9.22 -0.56 -12.98
N ALA A 216 -8.82 -1.64 -13.64
CA ALA A 216 -9.25 -1.93 -15.00
C ALA A 216 -9.31 -3.43 -15.28
N ILE A 217 -10.23 -3.80 -16.17
CA ILE A 217 -10.37 -5.15 -16.72
C ILE A 217 -10.36 -5.02 -18.23
N ARG A 218 -9.66 -5.92 -18.91
CA ARG A 218 -9.58 -5.96 -20.37
C ARG A 218 -9.75 -7.39 -20.82
N TRP A 219 -10.23 -7.58 -22.04
CA TRP A 219 -10.43 -8.90 -22.61
C TRP A 219 -9.64 -9.06 -23.90
N HIS A 220 -9.11 -10.25 -24.12
CA HIS A 220 -8.45 -10.59 -25.37
C HIS A 220 -9.52 -11.05 -26.37
N PRO A 221 -9.57 -10.50 -27.60
CA PRO A 221 -10.54 -10.94 -28.59
C PRO A 221 -10.17 -12.30 -29.20
N GLU A 222 -11.17 -13.14 -29.48
CA GLU A 222 -10.98 -14.40 -30.21
C GLU A 222 -10.71 -14.15 -31.71
N ARG A 223 -11.36 -13.11 -32.27
CA ARG A 223 -11.41 -12.78 -33.70
C ARG A 223 -11.22 -11.27 -33.88
N PRO A 224 -11.07 -10.75 -35.11
CA PRO A 224 -11.09 -9.31 -35.32
C PRO A 224 -12.31 -8.68 -34.67
N VAL A 225 -12.07 -7.67 -33.83
CA VAL A 225 -13.10 -6.94 -33.10
C VAL A 225 -14.01 -6.25 -34.12
N THR A 226 -15.30 -6.20 -33.83
CA THR A 226 -16.28 -5.42 -34.60
C THR A 226 -16.74 -4.25 -33.74
N PRO A 227 -16.79 -3.01 -34.26
CA PRO A 227 -17.42 -1.91 -33.53
C PRO A 227 -18.85 -2.27 -33.13
N ASP A 228 -19.19 -2.07 -31.87
CA ASP A 228 -20.49 -2.48 -31.32
C ASP A 228 -20.86 -1.63 -30.12
N VAL A 229 -22.15 -1.59 -29.78
CA VAL A 229 -22.66 -0.92 -28.58
C VAL A 229 -23.62 -1.86 -27.88
N LEU A 230 -23.29 -2.19 -26.62
CA LEU A 230 -24.14 -2.99 -25.75
C LEU A 230 -24.75 -2.07 -24.68
N HIS A 231 -26.07 -1.98 -24.64
CA HIS A 231 -26.74 -1.09 -23.69
C HIS A 231 -26.87 -1.72 -22.31
N ASN A 232 -26.71 -0.89 -21.27
CA ASN A 232 -26.92 -1.27 -19.87
C ASN A 232 -26.17 -2.57 -19.46
N VAL A 233 -24.91 -2.72 -19.86
CA VAL A 233 -24.01 -3.77 -19.33
C VAL A 233 -23.71 -3.45 -17.86
N ALA A 234 -23.65 -4.48 -17.03
CA ALA A 234 -23.19 -4.36 -15.65
C ALA A 234 -22.00 -5.28 -15.36
N ILE A 235 -21.04 -4.76 -14.59
CA ILE A 235 -19.91 -5.50 -14.03
C ILE A 235 -20.01 -5.41 -12.51
N ASP A 236 -20.17 -6.56 -11.88
CA ASP A 236 -20.18 -6.76 -10.44
C ASP A 236 -18.89 -7.50 -10.03
N LEU A 237 -18.24 -7.04 -8.95
CA LEU A 237 -17.01 -7.63 -8.42
C LEU A 237 -17.22 -8.04 -6.96
N SER A 238 -16.63 -9.16 -6.56
CA SER A 238 -16.72 -9.69 -5.19
C SER A 238 -15.52 -10.56 -4.86
N HIS A 239 -15.28 -10.82 -3.57
CA HIS A 239 -14.42 -11.92 -3.15
C HIS A 239 -15.17 -13.25 -3.21
N SER A 240 -14.41 -14.33 -3.31
CA SER A 240 -14.90 -15.70 -3.20
C SER A 240 -13.85 -16.62 -2.56
N HIS A 241 -14.29 -17.50 -1.66
CA HIS A 241 -13.46 -18.62 -1.19
C HIS A 241 -13.40 -19.78 -2.19
N VAL A 242 -14.16 -19.69 -3.29
CA VAL A 242 -14.11 -20.70 -4.34
C VAL A 242 -12.75 -20.63 -5.03
N VAL A 243 -12.03 -21.75 -4.98
CA VAL A 243 -10.78 -21.94 -5.71
C VAL A 243 -10.99 -23.15 -6.61
N PRO A 244 -11.20 -22.97 -7.92
CA PRO A 244 -11.31 -24.11 -8.80
C PRO A 244 -9.96 -24.85 -8.88
N ASP A 245 -9.97 -26.16 -8.66
CA ASP A 245 -8.76 -26.96 -8.74
C ASP A 245 -8.57 -27.48 -10.18
N TYR A 246 -7.47 -27.05 -10.79
CA TYR A 246 -7.03 -27.49 -12.12
C TYR A 246 -5.72 -28.28 -12.07
N ARG A 247 -5.22 -28.61 -10.86
CA ARG A 247 -3.95 -29.31 -10.70
C ARG A 247 -4.12 -30.79 -11.00
N ILE A 248 -3.18 -31.33 -11.78
CA ILE A 248 -2.95 -32.77 -11.91
C ILE A 248 -2.01 -33.16 -10.76
N ASP A 249 -2.36 -34.18 -9.97
CA ASP A 249 -1.47 -34.66 -8.92
C ASP A 249 -0.18 -35.21 -9.56
N PRO A 250 1.01 -34.69 -9.22
CA PRO A 250 2.24 -35.05 -9.91
C PRO A 250 2.75 -36.46 -9.56
N LEU A 251 2.27 -37.06 -8.47
CA LEU A 251 2.70 -38.39 -8.03
C LEU A 251 1.81 -39.50 -8.61
N THR A 252 0.53 -39.20 -8.73
CA THR A 252 -0.49 -40.18 -9.11
C THR A 252 -0.95 -39.98 -10.55
N ALA A 253 -0.72 -38.80 -11.15
CA ALA A 253 -1.32 -38.36 -12.41
C ALA A 253 -2.87 -38.39 -12.37
N TRP A 254 -3.44 -38.49 -11.17
CA TRP A 254 -4.87 -38.50 -10.94
C TRP A 254 -5.37 -37.12 -10.49
N PRO A 255 -6.66 -36.85 -10.66
CA PRO A 255 -7.31 -35.66 -10.13
C PRO A 255 -7.32 -35.58 -8.61
N ARG A 256 -7.19 -34.36 -8.07
CA ARG A 256 -7.48 -34.08 -6.65
C ARG A 256 -8.91 -33.53 -6.51
N PHE A 257 -9.67 -34.15 -5.63
CA PHE A 257 -11.09 -33.84 -5.41
C PHE A 257 -11.31 -33.09 -4.10
N PRO A 258 -11.60 -31.80 -4.17
CA PRO A 258 -12.71 -31.25 -3.43
C PRO A 258 -13.83 -30.88 -4.41
N ALA A 259 -15.06 -30.74 -3.90
CA ALA A 259 -16.16 -30.06 -4.58
C ALA A 259 -15.76 -28.61 -4.88
N SER A 260 -14.95 -28.41 -5.93
CA SER A 260 -14.27 -27.17 -6.23
C SER A 260 -14.95 -26.49 -7.42
N GLY A 261 -14.92 -25.16 -7.45
CA GLY A 261 -15.54 -24.37 -8.50
C GLY A 261 -16.89 -23.76 -8.11
N LEU A 262 -17.40 -22.93 -9.00
CA LEU A 262 -18.59 -22.12 -8.80
C LEU A 262 -19.86 -22.98 -8.72
N ALA A 263 -20.70 -22.67 -7.74
CA ALA A 263 -22.06 -23.17 -7.66
C ALA A 263 -22.92 -22.54 -8.75
N THR A 264 -23.95 -23.27 -9.21
CA THR A 264 -24.89 -22.76 -10.20
C THR A 264 -25.81 -21.67 -9.64
N THR A 265 -25.99 -21.58 -8.32
CA THR A 265 -26.69 -20.44 -7.72
C THR A 265 -25.72 -19.27 -7.56
N PHE A 266 -25.90 -18.19 -8.32
CA PHE A 266 -24.93 -17.09 -8.38
C PHE A 266 -24.61 -16.45 -7.02
N ALA A 267 -25.58 -16.39 -6.11
CA ALA A 267 -25.38 -15.82 -4.78
C ALA A 267 -24.48 -16.69 -3.87
N GLN A 268 -24.36 -17.99 -4.13
CA GLN A 268 -23.53 -18.90 -3.33
C GLN A 268 -22.03 -18.76 -3.63
N ASN A 269 -21.68 -18.04 -4.70
CA ASN A 269 -20.29 -17.84 -5.11
C ASN A 269 -19.63 -16.62 -4.46
N VAL A 270 -20.43 -15.74 -3.87
CA VAL A 270 -19.97 -14.54 -3.16
C VAL A 270 -19.49 -14.95 -1.77
N LEU A 271 -18.39 -14.36 -1.32
CA LEU A 271 -17.90 -14.54 0.05
C LEU A 271 -19.02 -14.23 1.07
N ALA A 272 -19.23 -15.14 2.02
CA ALA A 272 -20.28 -15.01 3.02
C ALA A 272 -20.11 -13.73 3.86
N GLY A 273 -21.18 -12.93 3.96
CA GLY A 273 -21.15 -11.64 4.67
C GLY A 273 -20.73 -10.45 3.79
N GLU A 274 -20.30 -10.70 2.55
CA GLU A 274 -20.07 -9.64 1.56
C GLU A 274 -21.26 -9.46 0.62
N ALA A 275 -21.34 -8.28 0.02
CA ALA A 275 -22.25 -7.98 -1.08
C ALA A 275 -21.42 -7.68 -2.34
N PRO A 276 -21.83 -8.16 -3.53
CA PRO A 276 -21.17 -7.77 -4.77
C PRO A 276 -21.16 -6.26 -4.96
N GLN A 277 -20.00 -5.71 -5.31
CA GLN A 277 -19.83 -4.31 -5.63
C GLN A 277 -20.13 -4.07 -7.12
N ARG A 278 -21.14 -3.24 -7.42
CA ARG A 278 -21.36 -2.72 -8.77
C ARG A 278 -20.19 -1.82 -9.17
N ALA A 279 -19.31 -2.36 -10.00
CA ALA A 279 -18.12 -1.68 -10.49
C ALA A 279 -18.44 -0.83 -11.73
N PHE A 280 -19.37 -1.28 -12.58
CA PHE A 280 -19.85 -0.52 -13.73
C PHE A 280 -21.31 -0.86 -14.02
N GLN A 281 -22.09 0.14 -14.44
CA GLN A 281 -23.38 -0.04 -15.11
C GLN A 281 -23.60 1.07 -16.13
N GLY A 282 -23.89 0.70 -17.37
CA GLY A 282 -24.16 1.64 -18.44
C GLY A 282 -23.87 1.05 -19.81
N ASP A 283 -23.79 1.91 -20.81
CA ASP A 283 -23.54 1.46 -22.18
C ASP A 283 -22.05 1.17 -22.39
N TYR A 284 -21.76 0.05 -23.03
CA TYR A 284 -20.42 -0.34 -23.41
C TYR A 284 -20.24 -0.19 -24.92
N THR A 285 -19.47 0.82 -25.32
CA THR A 285 -19.02 0.99 -26.71
C THR A 285 -17.70 0.25 -26.93
N ILE A 286 -17.69 -0.67 -27.89
CA ILE A 286 -16.50 -1.40 -28.32
C ILE A 286 -15.89 -0.62 -29.49
N ASP A 287 -14.73 0.00 -29.26
CA ASP A 287 -14.01 0.81 -30.25
C ASP A 287 -12.70 0.13 -30.67
N LEU A 288 -12.47 0.05 -31.99
CA LEU A 288 -11.23 -0.46 -32.57
C LEU A 288 -10.01 0.40 -32.22
N ALA A 289 -10.21 1.72 -32.07
CA ALA A 289 -9.13 2.61 -31.67
C ALA A 289 -8.68 2.40 -30.21
N ALA A 290 -9.51 1.74 -29.40
CA ALA A 290 -9.20 1.41 -28.01
C ALA A 290 -8.42 0.09 -27.85
N ILE A 291 -8.20 -0.66 -28.94
CA ILE A 291 -7.37 -1.86 -28.91
C ILE A 291 -5.93 -1.46 -28.58
N ARG A 292 -5.39 -2.05 -27.53
CA ARG A 292 -4.02 -1.80 -27.09
C ARG A 292 -3.01 -2.52 -27.98
N ALA A 293 -1.75 -2.08 -27.89
CA ALA A 293 -0.65 -2.72 -28.61
C ALA A 293 -0.44 -4.20 -28.20
N ASP A 294 -0.87 -4.58 -26.99
CA ASP A 294 -0.86 -5.96 -26.49
C ASP A 294 -2.08 -6.81 -26.96
N GLY A 295 -2.97 -6.23 -27.77
CA GLY A 295 -4.14 -6.91 -28.33
C GLY A 295 -5.37 -6.95 -27.44
N TYR A 296 -5.29 -6.45 -26.20
CA TYR A 296 -6.43 -6.43 -25.28
C TYR A 296 -7.37 -5.24 -25.57
N VAL A 297 -8.67 -5.49 -25.43
CA VAL A 297 -9.73 -4.48 -25.52
C VAL A 297 -10.19 -4.11 -24.12
N PRO A 298 -10.23 -2.82 -23.75
CA PRO A 298 -10.71 -2.42 -22.43
C PRO A 298 -12.22 -2.66 -22.31
N PHE A 299 -12.64 -3.22 -21.16
CA PHE A 299 -14.01 -3.01 -20.70
C PHE A 299 -14.23 -1.54 -20.32
N PRO A 300 -15.48 -1.09 -20.09
CA PRO A 300 -15.75 0.24 -19.58
C PRO A 300 -14.96 0.52 -18.30
N ALA A 301 -14.64 1.80 -18.07
CA ALA A 301 -13.99 2.23 -16.84
C ALA A 301 -14.82 1.81 -15.63
N ILE A 302 -14.19 1.08 -14.71
CA ILE A 302 -14.85 0.57 -13.51
C ILE A 302 -14.56 1.49 -12.31
N ARG A 303 -15.49 1.53 -11.35
CA ARG A 303 -15.19 1.98 -10.00
C ARG A 303 -14.16 1.03 -9.39
N PRO A 304 -13.06 1.54 -8.79
CA PRO A 304 -12.07 0.69 -8.16
C PRO A 304 -12.68 -0.29 -7.15
N PHE A 305 -12.23 -1.53 -7.18
CA PHE A 305 -12.64 -2.59 -6.26
C PHE A 305 -11.48 -2.95 -5.34
N ALA A 306 -11.71 -2.89 -4.02
CA ALA A 306 -10.71 -3.22 -3.02
C ALA A 306 -10.57 -4.74 -2.90
N TRP A 307 -9.58 -5.29 -3.60
CA TRP A 307 -9.27 -6.71 -3.56
C TRP A 307 -8.26 -7.00 -2.45
N ASN A 308 -8.56 -7.99 -1.60
CA ASN A 308 -7.74 -8.28 -0.43
C ASN A 308 -6.43 -9.04 -0.75
N GLY A 309 -6.23 -9.49 -1.99
CA GLY A 309 -5.06 -10.25 -2.41
C GLY A 309 -5.00 -11.69 -1.90
N ILE A 310 -5.98 -12.15 -1.12
CA ILE A 310 -6.00 -13.48 -0.46
C ILE A 310 -7.11 -14.36 -1.02
N ASP A 311 -8.31 -13.79 -1.19
CA ASP A 311 -9.46 -14.49 -1.75
C ASP A 311 -9.45 -14.41 -3.29
N SER A 312 -10.12 -15.38 -3.93
CA SER A 312 -10.32 -15.34 -5.37
C SER A 312 -11.16 -14.13 -5.76
N LEU A 313 -10.86 -13.56 -6.92
CA LEU A 313 -11.68 -12.51 -7.53
C LEU A 313 -12.87 -13.15 -8.27
N LEU A 314 -14.09 -12.79 -7.88
CA LEU A 314 -15.30 -13.14 -8.59
C LEU A 314 -15.72 -11.99 -9.51
N LEU A 315 -15.82 -12.28 -10.80
CA LEU A 315 -16.27 -11.36 -11.83
C LEU A 315 -17.65 -11.79 -12.34
N ASP A 316 -18.68 -10.96 -12.13
CA ASP A 316 -20.04 -11.17 -12.62
C ASP A 316 -20.33 -10.12 -13.71
N ILE A 317 -20.51 -10.56 -14.95
CA ILE A 317 -20.87 -9.70 -16.08
C ILE A 317 -22.30 -10.01 -16.50
N ARG A 318 -23.09 -8.95 -16.64
CA ARG A 318 -24.49 -9.00 -17.08
C ARG A 318 -24.67 -8.12 -18.29
N THR A 319 -25.08 -8.73 -19.39
CA THR A 319 -25.38 -8.05 -20.64
C THR A 319 -26.84 -8.34 -20.95
N PRO A 320 -27.74 -7.35 -20.89
CA PRO A 320 -29.14 -7.57 -21.22
C PRO A 320 -29.32 -7.84 -22.72
N PRO A 321 -30.47 -8.37 -23.14
CA PRO A 321 -30.78 -8.52 -24.55
C PRO A 321 -30.81 -7.16 -25.23
N ASP A 322 -30.10 -7.07 -26.36
CA ASP A 322 -29.98 -5.86 -27.14
C ASP A 322 -30.11 -6.19 -28.63
N PRO A 323 -31.26 -5.87 -29.26
CA PRO A 323 -31.47 -6.17 -30.68
C PRO A 323 -30.58 -5.35 -31.61
N ASN A 324 -29.97 -4.26 -31.13
CA ASN A 324 -29.09 -3.40 -31.92
C ASN A 324 -27.63 -3.86 -31.85
N ALA A 325 -27.27 -4.70 -30.89
CA ALA A 325 -25.92 -5.22 -30.76
C ALA A 325 -25.62 -6.27 -31.84
N SER A 326 -24.40 -6.25 -32.37
CA SER A 326 -24.00 -7.20 -33.41
C SER A 326 -23.97 -8.64 -32.89
N GLY A 327 -23.55 -8.80 -31.63
CA GLY A 327 -23.29 -10.11 -31.01
C GLY A 327 -22.10 -10.85 -31.63
N THR A 328 -21.26 -10.17 -32.43
CA THR A 328 -20.11 -10.78 -33.12
C THR A 328 -18.84 -10.78 -32.27
N ASN A 329 -18.76 -9.92 -31.26
CA ASN A 329 -17.60 -9.82 -30.38
C ASN A 329 -17.57 -11.00 -29.39
N GLY A 330 -16.44 -11.70 -29.37
CA GLY A 330 -16.21 -12.86 -28.52
C GLY A 330 -14.87 -12.77 -27.80
N LEU A 331 -14.86 -13.21 -26.55
CA LEU A 331 -13.66 -13.27 -25.73
C LEU A 331 -12.90 -14.56 -26.05
N ARG A 332 -11.58 -14.43 -26.20
CA ARG A 332 -10.69 -15.57 -26.21
C ARG A 332 -10.85 -16.34 -24.91
N ALA A 333 -10.95 -17.67 -25.01
CA ALA A 333 -11.09 -18.53 -23.87
C ALA A 333 -10.22 -19.78 -23.99
N TYR A 334 -9.94 -20.35 -22.83
CA TYR A 334 -9.19 -21.58 -22.67
C TYR A 334 -10.11 -22.60 -22.01
N LEU A 335 -10.06 -23.84 -22.48
CA LEU A 335 -10.65 -24.95 -21.76
C LEU A 335 -9.63 -25.46 -20.77
N MET A 336 -9.93 -25.33 -19.49
CA MET A 336 -9.11 -25.96 -18.45
C MET A 336 -9.35 -27.46 -18.52
N THR A 337 -8.28 -28.23 -18.75
CA THR A 337 -8.33 -29.69 -18.69
C THR A 337 -8.78 -30.07 -17.28
N PRO A 338 -10.05 -30.47 -17.12
CA PRO A 338 -10.59 -30.67 -15.79
C PRO A 338 -9.94 -31.94 -15.26
N THR A 339 -9.37 -31.86 -14.07
CA THR A 339 -8.95 -33.08 -13.40
C THR A 339 -10.19 -33.71 -12.76
N VAL A 340 -11.08 -32.95 -12.14
CA VAL A 340 -12.31 -33.46 -11.53
C VAL A 340 -13.54 -33.28 -12.43
N PRO A 341 -14.66 -34.01 -12.19
CA PRO A 341 -15.95 -33.63 -12.73
C PRO A 341 -16.35 -32.25 -12.16
N MET A 342 -16.46 -31.25 -13.02
CA MET A 342 -17.08 -29.94 -12.75
C MET A 342 -16.31 -28.93 -11.85
N PRO A 343 -15.01 -28.62 -12.07
CA PRO A 343 -14.40 -27.45 -11.46
C PRO A 343 -14.89 -26.20 -12.21
N ASN A 344 -16.13 -25.77 -11.94
CA ASN A 344 -16.75 -24.66 -12.66
C ASN A 344 -15.90 -23.39 -12.48
N ALA A 345 -15.07 -23.10 -13.48
CA ALA A 345 -14.33 -21.83 -13.65
C ALA A 345 -15.32 -20.69 -13.88
N ARG A 346 -16.41 -21.05 -14.54
CA ARG A 346 -17.46 -20.20 -15.02
C ARG A 346 -18.81 -20.87 -14.79
N VAL A 347 -19.79 -20.07 -14.41
CA VAL A 347 -21.21 -20.44 -14.46
C VAL A 347 -21.95 -19.34 -15.22
N LEU A 348 -22.87 -19.72 -16.09
CA LEU A 348 -23.62 -18.75 -16.88
C LEU A 348 -25.05 -19.19 -17.18
N SER A 349 -25.87 -18.19 -17.45
CA SER A 349 -27.13 -18.32 -18.15
C SER A 349 -27.11 -17.38 -19.35
N TYR A 350 -27.63 -17.83 -20.48
CA TYR A 350 -27.64 -17.07 -21.72
C TYR A 350 -28.97 -17.21 -22.45
N GLY A 351 -29.27 -16.21 -23.27
CA GLY A 351 -30.36 -16.23 -24.23
C GLY A 351 -29.89 -16.74 -25.58
N LEU A 352 -30.86 -17.16 -26.38
CA LEU A 352 -30.68 -17.55 -27.77
C LEU A 352 -31.64 -16.72 -28.63
N GLY A 353 -31.35 -16.62 -29.92
CA GLY A 353 -32.22 -15.92 -30.86
C GLY A 353 -33.67 -16.41 -30.76
N GLY A 354 -34.59 -15.49 -30.45
CA GLY A 354 -36.02 -15.77 -30.24
C GLY A 354 -36.41 -16.12 -28.80
N THR A 355 -35.45 -16.41 -27.92
CA THR A 355 -35.65 -16.65 -26.49
C THR A 355 -34.60 -15.90 -25.67
N PRO A 356 -34.68 -14.56 -25.60
CA PRO A 356 -33.74 -13.77 -24.83
C PRO A 356 -33.94 -13.96 -23.32
N ILE A 357 -32.90 -13.72 -22.53
CA ILE A 357 -33.01 -13.74 -21.06
C ILE A 357 -32.71 -12.37 -20.46
N ASP A 358 -33.41 -12.01 -19.38
CA ASP A 358 -33.04 -10.86 -18.57
C ASP A 358 -31.99 -11.28 -17.52
N PRO A 359 -30.71 -10.90 -17.67
CA PRO A 359 -29.65 -11.35 -16.77
C PRO A 359 -29.82 -10.84 -15.33
N TYR A 360 -30.63 -9.79 -15.10
CA TYR A 360 -30.85 -9.23 -13.77
C TYR A 360 -31.87 -10.03 -12.95
N ARG A 361 -32.68 -10.88 -13.60
CA ARG A 361 -33.68 -11.73 -12.93
C ARG A 361 -33.22 -13.16 -12.73
N VAL A 362 -32.16 -13.58 -13.42
CA VAL A 362 -31.67 -14.95 -13.34
C VAL A 362 -30.85 -15.15 -12.06
N THR A 363 -31.28 -16.08 -11.20
CA THR A 363 -30.59 -16.44 -9.95
C THR A 363 -29.77 -17.72 -10.05
N THR A 364 -30.07 -18.56 -11.04
CA THR A 364 -29.45 -19.87 -11.23
C THR A 364 -28.90 -19.99 -12.65
N ALA A 365 -27.66 -20.44 -12.76
CA ALA A 365 -26.96 -20.71 -14.00
C ALA A 365 -27.56 -21.92 -14.73
N GLN A 366 -27.68 -21.83 -16.05
CA GLN A 366 -28.04 -22.94 -16.93
C GLN A 366 -26.87 -23.91 -17.12
N LEU A 367 -25.64 -23.39 -17.08
CA LEU A 367 -24.42 -24.13 -17.35
C LEU A 367 -23.33 -23.76 -16.34
N GLY A 368 -22.54 -24.75 -15.93
CA GLY A 368 -21.24 -24.57 -15.29
C GLY A 368 -20.19 -25.35 -16.07
N ASP A 369 -19.05 -24.73 -16.34
CA ASP A 369 -17.97 -25.34 -17.11
C ASP A 369 -16.59 -24.84 -16.68
N SER A 370 -15.56 -25.46 -17.26
CA SER A 370 -14.15 -25.16 -17.00
C SER A 370 -13.57 -24.14 -18.00
N VAL A 371 -14.42 -23.32 -18.63
CA VAL A 371 -13.99 -22.28 -19.55
C VAL A 371 -13.42 -21.11 -18.76
N TYR A 372 -12.22 -20.69 -19.16
CA TYR A 372 -11.49 -19.59 -18.55
C TYR A 372 -11.26 -18.49 -19.58
N TYR A 373 -11.76 -17.29 -19.34
CA TYR A 373 -11.54 -16.17 -20.27
C TYR A 373 -10.15 -15.58 -20.12
N ASP A 374 -9.53 -15.29 -21.26
CA ASP A 374 -8.28 -14.53 -21.33
C ASP A 374 -8.56 -13.05 -21.05
N LEU A 375 -8.39 -12.70 -19.77
CA LEU A 375 -8.56 -11.34 -19.29
C LEU A 375 -7.23 -10.77 -18.81
N GLN A 376 -7.09 -9.46 -18.92
CA GLN A 376 -6.02 -8.71 -18.30
C GLN A 376 -6.61 -7.82 -17.20
N PHE A 377 -6.00 -7.87 -16.02
CA PHE A 377 -6.39 -7.08 -14.86
C PHE A 377 -5.32 -6.05 -14.55
N GLU A 378 -5.73 -4.84 -14.21
CA GLU A 378 -4.82 -3.80 -13.72
C GLU A 378 -5.09 -3.53 -12.25
N PHE A 379 -4.06 -3.74 -11.44
CA PHE A 379 -4.08 -3.53 -10.01
C PHE A 379 -3.25 -2.31 -9.64
N LEU A 380 -3.75 -1.55 -8.69
CA LEU A 380 -3.11 -0.38 -8.12
C LEU A 380 -2.89 -0.61 -6.62
N ARG A 381 -1.62 -0.70 -6.22
CA ARG A 381 -1.26 -0.76 -4.81
C ARG A 381 -1.15 0.64 -4.26
N VAL A 382 -2.07 0.98 -3.35
CA VAL A 382 -2.11 2.28 -2.65
C VAL A 382 -1.78 2.15 -1.16
N GLU A 383 -1.66 0.93 -0.65
CA GLU A 383 -1.31 0.70 0.74
C GLU A 383 0.13 0.25 0.89
N SER A 384 0.79 0.75 1.93
CA SER A 384 2.10 0.26 2.38
C SER A 384 2.04 0.00 3.87
N VAL A 385 2.77 -1.02 4.32
CA VAL A 385 2.76 -1.44 5.72
C VAL A 385 4.18 -1.46 6.26
N ALA A 386 4.36 -0.93 7.47
CA ALA A 386 5.56 -1.11 8.26
C ALA A 386 5.21 -1.77 9.59
N ILE A 387 5.87 -2.87 9.93
CA ILE A 387 5.63 -3.62 11.17
C ILE A 387 6.91 -3.59 11.99
N SER A 388 6.81 -3.16 13.24
CA SER A 388 7.94 -3.10 14.16
C SER A 388 8.41 -4.50 14.56
N ARG A 389 9.62 -4.60 15.12
CA ARG A 389 9.97 -5.74 15.97
C ARG A 389 9.13 -5.72 17.26
N TRP A 390 9.14 -6.83 18.00
CA TRP A 390 8.66 -6.82 19.39
C TRP A 390 9.59 -5.97 20.25
N MET A 391 9.00 -5.04 20.99
CA MET A 391 9.70 -4.15 21.91
C MET A 391 9.30 -4.49 23.32
N GLN A 392 10.27 -4.57 24.23
CA GLN A 392 10.03 -4.95 25.62
C GLN A 392 9.92 -3.70 26.51
N ALA A 393 8.89 -3.64 27.34
CA ALA A 393 8.81 -2.68 28.42
C ALA A 393 9.86 -2.97 29.50
N SER A 394 10.31 -1.93 30.20
CA SER A 394 11.21 -2.07 31.36
C SER A 394 10.53 -2.67 32.61
N ILE A 395 9.21 -2.88 32.56
CA ILE A 395 8.39 -3.43 33.64
C ILE A 395 7.56 -4.61 33.13
N GLY A 396 7.20 -5.54 34.01
CA GLY A 396 6.53 -6.79 33.63
C GLY A 396 5.04 -6.64 33.29
N GLN A 397 4.40 -5.57 33.74
CA GLN A 397 2.97 -5.28 33.53
C GLN A 397 2.78 -3.80 33.20
N PRO A 398 3.18 -3.36 32.01
CA PRO A 398 3.01 -1.97 31.59
C PRO A 398 1.54 -1.62 31.37
N ASP A 399 1.15 -0.42 31.78
CA ASP A 399 -0.05 0.28 31.32
C ASP A 399 0.37 1.19 30.15
N TRP A 400 0.01 0.81 28.91
CA TRP A 400 0.47 1.53 27.71
C TRP A 400 -0.42 2.73 27.45
N LEU A 401 0.18 3.91 27.37
CA LEU A 401 -0.56 5.15 27.17
C LEU A 401 -0.63 5.51 25.69
N ALA A 402 -1.56 6.42 25.38
CA ALA A 402 -1.75 6.92 24.02
C ALA A 402 -0.42 7.38 23.39
N PRO A 403 -0.13 6.92 22.15
CA PRO A 403 1.12 7.23 21.48
C PRO A 403 1.15 8.68 21.01
N TYR A 404 2.33 9.27 21.06
CA TYR A 404 2.63 10.52 20.38
C TYR A 404 3.34 10.22 19.08
N VAL A 405 2.82 10.76 17.99
CA VAL A 405 3.31 10.47 16.65
C VAL A 405 3.69 11.77 15.98
N SER A 406 4.96 11.87 15.61
CA SER A 406 5.37 12.83 14.60
C SER A 406 5.18 12.22 13.22
N LYS A 407 4.23 12.77 12.48
CA LYS A 407 3.87 12.33 11.14
C LYS A 407 3.69 13.48 10.17
N SER A 408 3.86 13.15 8.91
CA SER A 408 3.73 14.02 7.75
C SER A 408 2.69 13.40 6.84
N GLN A 409 1.49 13.97 6.73
CA GLN A 409 0.35 13.35 6.04
C GLN A 409 -0.20 14.28 4.95
N PRO A 410 0.19 14.09 3.68
CA PRO A 410 -0.40 14.82 2.55
C PRO A 410 -1.93 14.73 2.51
N ALA A 411 -2.58 15.75 1.96
CA ALA A 411 -4.03 15.74 1.78
C ALA A 411 -4.50 14.51 0.98
N GLY A 412 -5.55 13.85 1.47
CA GLY A 412 -6.11 12.62 0.87
C GLY A 412 -5.33 11.33 1.16
N SER A 413 -4.14 11.42 1.75
CA SER A 413 -3.39 10.24 2.24
C SER A 413 -3.83 9.83 3.65
N GLY A 414 -3.45 8.62 4.07
CA GLY A 414 -3.78 8.06 5.39
C GLY A 414 -2.55 7.53 6.11
N ILE A 415 -2.51 7.69 7.44
CA ILE A 415 -1.58 7.02 8.35
C ILE A 415 -2.38 6.49 9.53
N THR A 416 -2.41 5.17 9.71
CA THR A 416 -3.06 4.51 10.84
C THR A 416 -2.08 3.63 11.59
N PHE A 417 -2.18 3.65 12.92
CA PHE A 417 -1.41 2.78 13.80
C PHE A 417 -2.31 1.68 14.35
N GLU A 418 -1.78 0.48 14.38
CA GLU A 418 -2.37 -0.66 15.07
C GLU A 418 -1.33 -1.26 16.01
N PHE A 419 -1.78 -1.73 17.16
CA PHE A 419 -0.97 -2.25 18.25
C PHE A 419 -1.42 -3.67 18.57
N ARG A 420 -0.50 -4.44 19.13
CA ARG A 420 -0.78 -5.70 19.82
C ARG A 420 0.28 -5.95 20.87
N GLY A 421 -0.12 -6.57 21.96
CA GLY A 421 0.78 -7.02 23.03
C GLY A 421 1.00 -8.54 23.00
N ALA A 422 2.11 -9.00 23.59
CA ALA A 422 2.41 -10.41 23.83
C ALA A 422 3.13 -10.61 25.18
N ARG A 423 3.05 -11.83 25.71
CA ARG A 423 3.81 -12.25 26.91
C ARG A 423 5.24 -12.69 26.60
N ASP A 424 5.55 -12.92 25.34
CA ASP A 424 6.82 -13.47 24.87
C ASP A 424 7.41 -12.64 23.73
N ALA A 425 8.73 -12.63 23.61
CA ALA A 425 9.47 -11.81 22.65
C ALA A 425 9.28 -12.24 21.17
N ILE A 426 8.67 -13.40 20.93
CA ILE A 426 8.45 -13.96 19.59
C ILE A 426 7.00 -13.81 19.12
N GLY A 427 6.10 -13.34 19.98
CA GLY A 427 4.70 -13.05 19.67
C GLY A 427 3.79 -14.28 19.57
N GLN A 428 4.12 -15.40 20.21
CA GLN A 428 3.25 -16.59 20.22
C GLN A 428 1.91 -16.33 20.91
N THR A 429 1.92 -15.46 21.92
CA THR A 429 0.74 -15.05 22.69
C THR A 429 0.17 -13.70 22.26
N ALA A 430 0.46 -13.28 21.02
CA ALA A 430 0.06 -11.98 20.52
C ALA A 430 -1.46 -11.82 20.50
N THR A 431 -1.93 -10.70 21.01
CA THR A 431 -3.32 -10.25 20.85
C THR A 431 -3.60 -9.89 19.38
N ALA A 432 -4.89 -9.75 19.04
CA ALA A 432 -5.29 -9.23 17.74
C ALA A 432 -4.82 -7.78 17.58
N TRP A 433 -4.59 -7.36 16.34
CA TRP A 433 -4.29 -5.97 16.02
C TRP A 433 -5.47 -5.07 16.39
N SER A 434 -5.18 -3.94 17.05
CA SER A 434 -6.17 -2.94 17.47
C SER A 434 -5.63 -1.53 17.25
N GLN A 435 -6.49 -0.57 16.91
CA GLN A 435 -6.09 0.85 16.92
C GLN A 435 -5.97 1.42 18.34
N ASN A 436 -6.52 0.73 19.34
CA ASN A 436 -6.33 1.07 20.75
C ASN A 436 -5.11 0.34 21.31
N VAL A 437 -4.16 1.10 21.86
CA VAL A 437 -2.92 0.58 22.46
C VAL A 437 -3.20 -0.25 23.72
N ASP A 438 -4.28 0.05 24.44
CA ASP A 438 -4.70 -0.66 25.67
C ASP A 438 -4.89 -2.18 25.47
N VAL A 439 -5.04 -2.63 24.22
CA VAL A 439 -5.04 -4.08 23.89
C VAL A 439 -3.76 -4.79 24.37
N ALA A 440 -2.68 -4.02 24.57
CA ALA A 440 -1.38 -4.50 25.02
C ALA A 440 -1.17 -4.35 26.54
N ASP A 441 -2.14 -3.83 27.30
CA ASP A 441 -1.96 -3.58 28.74
C ASP A 441 -1.67 -4.86 29.52
N GLY A 442 -0.74 -4.76 30.47
CA GLY A 442 -0.24 -5.87 31.25
C GLY A 442 0.62 -6.86 30.47
N LEU A 443 0.88 -6.62 29.18
CA LEU A 443 1.73 -7.45 28.33
C LEU A 443 3.10 -6.77 28.14
N PRO A 444 4.21 -7.43 28.52
CA PRO A 444 5.53 -6.82 28.54
C PRO A 444 6.13 -6.56 27.16
N PHE A 445 5.60 -7.17 26.09
CA PHE A 445 6.05 -6.95 24.73
C PHE A 445 4.97 -6.27 23.91
N LEU A 446 5.33 -5.19 23.21
CA LEU A 446 4.49 -4.44 22.30
C LEU A 446 5.03 -4.56 20.87
N GLN A 447 4.12 -4.68 19.91
CA GLN A 447 4.42 -4.49 18.49
C GLN A 447 3.41 -3.51 17.90
N TYR A 448 3.88 -2.64 17.01
CA TYR A 448 3.00 -1.77 16.25
C TYR A 448 3.12 -2.04 14.75
N ARG A 449 2.07 -1.67 14.04
CA ARG A 449 1.96 -1.67 12.58
C ARG A 449 1.48 -0.31 12.13
N ILE A 450 2.24 0.30 11.22
CA ILE A 450 1.89 1.53 10.53
C ILE A 450 1.34 1.14 9.17
N ARG A 451 0.10 1.53 8.88
CA ARG A 451 -0.46 1.45 7.53
C ARG A 451 -0.49 2.84 6.94
N PHE A 452 0.02 2.92 5.72
CA PHE A 452 -0.03 4.11 4.89
C PHE A 452 -1.00 3.89 3.75
N THR A 453 -1.82 4.90 3.45
CA THR A 453 -2.63 4.96 2.23
C THR A 453 -2.16 6.14 1.41
N VAL A 454 -1.76 5.91 0.16
CA VAL A 454 -1.23 6.95 -0.73
C VAL A 454 -2.26 7.36 -1.78
N VAL A 455 -2.23 8.63 -2.17
CA VAL A 455 -3.02 9.11 -3.31
C VAL A 455 -2.25 8.80 -4.59
N PRO A 456 -2.85 8.10 -5.58
CA PRO A 456 -2.18 7.81 -6.84
C PRO A 456 -1.69 9.09 -7.55
N GLY A 457 -0.43 9.10 -7.96
CA GLY A 457 0.20 10.25 -8.62
C GLY A 457 0.60 11.42 -7.71
N ALA A 458 0.45 11.30 -6.38
CA ALA A 458 0.93 12.33 -5.47
C ALA A 458 2.46 12.44 -5.49
N ALA A 459 2.96 13.68 -5.54
CA ALA A 459 4.40 13.97 -5.48
C ALA A 459 5.00 13.75 -4.08
N THR A 460 4.17 13.86 -3.05
CA THR A 460 4.56 13.71 -1.65
C THR A 460 3.86 12.49 -1.04
N LEU A 461 4.59 11.70 -0.25
CA LEU A 461 4.09 10.48 0.37
C LEU A 461 3.99 10.65 1.89
N PRO A 462 3.00 10.03 2.55
CA PRO A 462 2.88 10.07 3.99
C PRO A 462 4.10 9.40 4.66
N SER A 463 4.57 9.98 5.75
CA SER A 463 5.68 9.47 6.55
C SER A 463 5.47 9.65 8.05
N VAL A 464 6.24 8.87 8.82
CA VAL A 464 6.33 8.95 10.28
C VAL A 464 7.79 9.12 10.64
N ASP A 465 8.10 10.21 11.32
CA ASP A 465 9.48 10.59 11.66
C ASP A 465 9.82 10.10 13.07
N GLN A 466 8.85 10.09 13.99
CA GLN A 466 9.02 9.58 15.34
C GLN A 466 7.74 9.00 15.91
N LEU A 467 7.87 7.92 16.68
CA LEU A 467 6.81 7.34 17.51
C LEU A 467 7.29 7.26 18.96
N VAL A 468 6.51 7.83 19.88
CA VAL A 468 6.75 7.73 21.32
C VAL A 468 5.54 7.08 21.97
N ILE A 469 5.74 5.97 22.67
CA ILE A 469 4.67 5.24 23.38
C ILE A 469 5.02 5.24 24.87
N PRO A 470 4.41 6.14 25.67
CA PRO A 470 4.62 6.15 27.10
C PRO A 470 3.98 4.92 27.75
N TYR A 471 4.51 4.50 28.89
CA TYR A 471 3.89 3.48 29.74
C TYR A 471 4.24 3.73 31.20
N GLN A 472 3.45 3.16 32.12
CA GLN A 472 3.67 3.25 33.57
C GLN A 472 3.55 1.91 34.29
#